data_AF-A0A2V8N5Q7-F1
#
_entry.id   AF-A0A2V8N5Q7-F1
#
_cell.length_a   1.000
_cell.length_b   1.000
_cell.length_c   1.000
_cell.angle_alpha   90.00
_cell.angle_beta   90.00
_cell.angle_gamma   90.00
#
_symmetry.space_group_name_H-M   'P 1'
#
loop_
_entity.id
_entity.type
_entity.pdbx_description
1 polymer ?
#
loop_
_entity_poly.entity_id
_entity_poly.type
_entity_poly.pdbx_seq_one_letter_code
_entity_poly.pdbx_strand_id
1 'polypeptide(L)'
;MTLPQFDDLPFNARPDLTPYLIHLTKNTRVDDEFSALANLKSILKAGEIWGSNTSKGFIKGPNTAVCFMDVPFQALKYVLTPENRDPQKPRYEPYGIVLIKTSAYKRGCRPVLYL
;
A
#
# COMPACT_ATOMS: atom_id res chain seq x y z
N MET A 1 -15.24 -5.60 36.60
CA MET A 1 -15.01 -6.37 35.36
C MET A 1 -13.77 -7.21 35.59
N THR A 2 -13.87 -8.52 35.43
CA THR A 2 -12.72 -9.43 35.54
C THR A 2 -11.79 -9.19 34.35
N LEU A 3 -10.48 -9.12 34.59
CA LEU A 3 -9.50 -8.98 33.52
C LEU A 3 -9.42 -10.29 32.72
N PRO A 4 -9.19 -10.24 31.39
CA PRO A 4 -9.02 -11.44 30.57
C PRO A 4 -7.80 -12.24 31.01
N GLN A 5 -7.87 -13.58 30.90
CA GLN A 5 -6.72 -14.45 31.17
C GLN A 5 -5.70 -14.34 30.04
N PHE A 6 -4.44 -14.70 30.30
CA PHE A 6 -3.36 -14.59 29.32
C PHE A 6 -3.65 -15.36 28.02
N ASP A 7 -4.27 -16.53 28.11
CA ASP A 7 -4.62 -17.38 26.97
C ASP A 7 -5.83 -16.86 26.17
N ASP A 8 -6.63 -15.96 26.76
CA ASP A 8 -7.75 -15.29 26.09
C ASP A 8 -7.26 -14.10 25.23
N LEU A 9 -6.01 -13.68 25.41
CA LEU A 9 -5.41 -12.62 24.62
C LEU A 9 -5.04 -13.16 23.24
N PRO A 10 -5.32 -12.44 22.15
CA PRO A 10 -5.19 -12.95 20.78
C PRO A 10 -3.72 -12.93 20.31
N PHE A 11 -2.79 -13.46 21.10
CA PHE A 11 -1.36 -13.53 20.74
C PHE A 11 -1.11 -14.42 19.51
N ASN A 12 -2.06 -15.29 19.16
CA ASN A 12 -2.05 -16.07 17.92
C ASN A 12 -2.56 -15.29 16.69
N ALA A 13 -3.16 -14.12 16.89
CA ALA A 13 -3.51 -13.23 15.79
C ALA A 13 -2.28 -12.39 15.43
N ARG A 14 -2.08 -12.12 14.13
CA ARG A 14 -1.08 -11.17 13.64
C ARG A 14 -1.74 -9.80 13.51
N PRO A 15 -1.74 -8.95 14.55
CA PRO A 15 -2.42 -7.66 14.53
C PRO A 15 -1.80 -6.68 13.52
N ASP A 16 -0.59 -6.98 13.06
CA ASP A 16 0.17 -6.26 12.05
C ASP A 16 -0.23 -6.62 10.61
N LEU A 17 -0.99 -7.70 10.40
CA LEU A 17 -1.46 -8.11 9.07
C LEU A 17 -2.96 -7.87 8.93
N THR A 18 -3.41 -7.67 7.69
CA THR A 18 -4.84 -7.45 7.41
C THR A 18 -5.34 -8.38 6.30
N PRO A 19 -6.64 -8.52 6.05
CA PRO A 19 -7.12 -9.20 4.84
C PRO A 19 -6.94 -8.33 3.56
N TYR A 20 -6.31 -7.16 3.68
CA TYR A 20 -6.23 -6.15 2.65
C TYR A 20 -4.79 -5.89 2.19
N LEU A 21 -4.66 -5.34 0.98
CA LEU A 21 -3.43 -4.82 0.42
C LEU A 21 -3.67 -3.36 0.03
N ILE A 22 -2.84 -2.46 0.55
CA ILE A 22 -3.00 -1.02 0.38
C ILE A 22 -1.96 -0.52 -0.62
N HIS A 23 -2.42 0.09 -1.71
CA HIS A 23 -1.55 0.79 -2.66
C HIS A 23 -1.85 2.27 -2.62
N LEU A 24 -0.89 3.07 -2.16
CA LEU A 24 -0.97 4.52 -2.18
C LEU A 24 -0.29 5.06 -3.44
N THR A 25 -0.97 6.00 -4.08
CA THR A 25 -0.48 6.80 -5.19
C THR A 25 0.26 8.03 -4.67
N LYS A 26 1.04 8.65 -5.54
CA LYS A 26 1.78 9.89 -5.26
C LYS A 26 2.04 10.66 -6.55
N ASN A 27 2.34 11.96 -6.49
CA ASN A 27 2.93 12.64 -7.65
C ASN A 27 4.38 12.16 -7.88
N THR A 28 4.76 12.04 -9.14
CA THR A 28 6.06 11.51 -9.55
C THR A 28 7.15 12.57 -9.66
N ARG A 29 6.78 13.84 -9.89
CA ARG A 29 7.67 15.03 -9.89
C ARG A 29 6.96 16.27 -9.33
N VAL A 30 7.73 17.30 -8.98
CA VAL A 30 7.23 18.61 -8.51
C VAL A 30 6.34 19.28 -9.57
N ASP A 31 6.79 19.20 -10.83
CA ASP A 31 6.15 19.86 -11.98
C ASP A 31 5.30 18.86 -12.79
N ASP A 32 4.95 17.73 -12.18
CA ASP A 32 4.14 16.72 -12.83
C ASP A 32 2.69 17.18 -12.90
N GLU A 33 2.06 17.07 -14.07
CA GLU A 33 0.63 17.30 -14.21
C GLU A 33 -0.20 16.24 -13.46
N PHE A 34 0.41 15.12 -13.10
CA PHE A 34 -0.26 13.98 -12.47
C PHE A 34 -0.10 13.97 -10.94
N SER A 35 -1.02 14.68 -10.26
CA SER A 35 -1.21 14.57 -8.81
C SER A 35 -1.56 13.13 -8.36
N ALA A 36 -1.38 12.81 -7.07
CA ALA A 36 -1.84 11.53 -6.50
C ALA A 36 -3.32 11.24 -6.80
N LEU A 37 -4.19 12.25 -6.68
CA LEU A 37 -5.60 12.12 -7.04
C LEU A 37 -5.81 11.83 -8.54
N ALA A 38 -5.01 12.46 -9.42
CA ALA A 38 -5.06 12.17 -10.86
C ALA A 38 -4.65 10.72 -11.14
N ASN A 39 -3.60 10.23 -10.47
CA ASN A 39 -3.16 8.84 -10.56
C ASN A 39 -4.22 7.87 -10.08
N LEU A 40 -4.89 8.15 -8.95
CA LEU A 40 -6.04 7.36 -8.48
C LEU A 40 -7.17 7.33 -9.53
N LYS A 41 -7.54 8.50 -10.09
CA LYS A 41 -8.56 8.58 -11.15
C LYS A 41 -8.17 7.77 -12.38
N SER A 42 -6.89 7.78 -12.76
CA SER A 42 -6.37 6.97 -13.87
C SER A 42 -6.55 5.48 -13.60
N ILE A 43 -6.12 4.99 -12.43
CA ILE A 43 -6.29 3.59 -12.00
C ILE A 43 -7.75 3.17 -12.05
N LEU A 44 -8.65 4.00 -11.51
CA LEU A 44 -10.09 3.68 -11.47
C LEU A 44 -10.73 3.67 -12.87
N LYS A 45 -10.28 4.53 -13.79
CA LYS A 45 -10.77 4.55 -15.18
C LYS A 45 -10.24 3.39 -16.00
N ALA A 46 -8.95 3.08 -15.87
CA ALA A 46 -8.29 2.01 -16.63
C ALA A 46 -8.59 0.62 -16.05
N GLY A 47 -8.88 0.53 -14.74
CA GLY A 47 -9.00 -0.74 -14.03
C GLY A 47 -7.67 -1.47 -13.83
N GLU A 48 -6.55 -0.77 -13.95
CA GLU A 48 -5.19 -1.32 -13.92
C GLU A 48 -4.27 -0.49 -13.02
N ILE A 49 -3.32 -1.15 -12.36
CA ILE A 49 -2.20 -0.51 -11.66
C ILE A 49 -0.92 -0.85 -12.42
N TRP A 50 -0.20 0.18 -12.86
CA TRP A 50 1.08 -0.03 -13.53
C TRP A 50 2.18 -0.40 -12.54
N GLY A 51 2.89 -1.48 -12.84
CA GLY A 51 4.04 -1.90 -12.06
C GLY A 51 5.26 -1.03 -12.28
N SER A 52 6.19 -1.10 -11.33
CA SER A 52 7.51 -0.47 -11.43
C SER A 52 8.61 -1.54 -11.43
N ASN A 53 9.80 -1.13 -11.85
CA ASN A 53 11.02 -1.94 -11.85
C ASN A 53 12.19 -1.09 -11.33
N THR A 54 13.41 -1.64 -11.33
CA THR A 54 14.61 -0.97 -10.81
C THR A 54 14.90 0.38 -11.47
N SER A 55 14.50 0.59 -12.74
CA SER A 55 14.76 1.85 -13.47
C SER A 55 13.74 2.95 -13.18
N LYS A 56 12.51 2.60 -12.82
CA LYS A 56 11.38 3.53 -12.64
C LYS A 56 10.88 3.64 -11.20
N GLY A 57 11.36 2.80 -10.29
CA GLY A 57 10.84 2.72 -8.92
C GLY A 57 11.74 1.96 -7.96
N PHE A 58 11.13 1.41 -6.92
CA PHE A 58 11.84 0.78 -5.80
C PHE A 58 11.86 -0.75 -5.87
N ILE A 59 11.27 -1.34 -6.90
CA ILE A 59 11.28 -2.80 -7.11
C ILE A 59 12.68 -3.23 -7.53
N LYS A 60 13.30 -4.08 -6.71
CA LYS A 60 14.61 -4.67 -6.99
C LYS A 60 14.42 -6.03 -7.65
N GLY A 61 15.15 -6.26 -8.73
CA GLY A 61 15.16 -7.53 -9.46
C GLY A 61 14.70 -7.41 -10.91
N PRO A 62 14.61 -8.54 -11.62
CA PRO A 62 14.31 -8.56 -13.06
C PRO A 62 12.83 -8.38 -13.37
N ASN A 63 11.95 -8.63 -12.39
CA ASN A 63 10.50 -8.64 -12.60
C ASN A 63 9.87 -7.28 -12.26
N THR A 64 8.90 -6.89 -13.08
CA THR A 64 8.04 -5.74 -12.78
C THR A 64 7.03 -6.12 -11.70
N ALA A 65 6.81 -5.25 -10.72
CA ALA A 65 5.86 -5.49 -9.64
C ALA A 65 5.18 -4.20 -9.17
N VAL A 66 4.06 -4.35 -8.47
CA VAL A 66 3.32 -3.26 -7.80
C VAL A 66 3.55 -3.37 -6.30
N CYS A 67 3.97 -2.28 -5.66
CA CYS A 67 4.12 -2.23 -4.21
C CYS A 67 2.75 -2.13 -3.53
N PHE A 68 2.50 -3.03 -2.58
CA PHE A 68 1.39 -2.93 -1.64
C PHE A 68 1.91 -2.98 -0.21
N MET A 69 1.19 -2.34 0.70
CA MET A 69 1.40 -2.45 2.14
C MET A 69 0.36 -3.39 2.73
N ASP A 70 0.82 -4.32 3.55
CA ASP A 70 -0.01 -5.19 4.37
C ASP A 70 0.09 -4.71 5.82
N VAL A 71 -0.67 -3.66 6.13
CA VAL A 71 -0.64 -3.00 7.44
C VAL A 71 -2.06 -2.63 7.86
N PRO A 72 -2.36 -2.55 9.16
CA PRO A 72 -3.64 -2.02 9.65
C PRO A 72 -3.86 -0.60 9.18
N PHE A 73 -5.11 -0.21 8.92
CA PHE A 73 -5.44 1.16 8.53
C PHE A 73 -4.98 2.18 9.58
N GLN A 74 -5.05 1.84 10.86
CA GLN A 74 -4.57 2.70 11.94
C GLN A 74 -3.06 2.96 11.86
N ALA A 75 -2.29 2.04 11.26
CA ALA A 75 -0.85 2.18 11.09
C ALA A 75 -0.49 3.14 9.94
N LEU A 76 -1.42 3.50 9.05
CA LEU A 76 -1.17 4.47 7.98
C LEU A 76 -0.75 5.84 8.52
N LYS A 77 -1.12 6.19 9.76
CA LYS A 77 -0.65 7.44 10.42
C LYS A 77 0.87 7.53 10.53
N TYR A 78 1.58 6.39 10.58
CA TYR A 78 3.04 6.34 10.63
C TYR A 78 3.68 6.46 9.25
N VAL A 79 2.89 6.28 8.18
CA VAL A 79 3.35 6.37 6.79
C VAL A 79 2.99 7.73 6.18
N LEU A 80 1.81 8.24 6.50
CA LEU A 80 1.26 9.51 6.01
C LEU A 80 1.68 10.71 6.88
N THR A 81 2.98 10.77 7.22
CA THR A 81 3.58 11.88 7.98
C THR A 81 3.79 13.12 7.09
N PRO A 82 3.98 14.32 7.67
CA PRO A 82 4.31 15.52 6.90
C PRO A 82 5.52 15.34 5.98
N GLU A 83 6.56 14.64 6.45
CA GLU A 83 7.80 14.40 5.69
C GLU A 83 7.55 13.49 4.49
N ASN A 84 6.73 12.44 4.66
CA ASN A 84 6.39 11.53 3.56
C ASN A 84 5.39 12.15 2.56
N ARG A 85 4.68 13.20 2.96
CA ARG A 85 3.68 13.93 2.16
C ARG A 85 4.18 15.26 1.64
N ASP A 86 5.49 15.51 1.73
CA ASP A 86 6.11 16.70 1.16
C ASP A 86 5.71 16.84 -0.31
N PRO A 87 4.98 17.91 -0.71
CA PRO A 87 4.54 18.10 -2.09
C PRO A 87 5.69 18.12 -3.10
N GLN A 88 6.90 18.48 -2.66
CA GLN A 88 8.08 18.53 -3.53
C GLN A 88 8.65 17.12 -3.81
N LYS A 89 8.51 16.19 -2.86
CA LYS A 89 9.09 14.85 -2.97
C LYS A 89 8.29 13.84 -2.16
N PRO A 90 7.02 13.59 -2.52
CA PRO A 90 6.20 12.69 -1.72
C PRO A 90 6.76 11.27 -1.80
N ARG A 91 6.80 10.62 -0.64
CA ARG A 91 6.94 9.17 -0.56
C ARG A 91 5.59 8.49 -0.66
N TYR A 92 4.59 9.02 0.06
CA TYR A 92 3.24 8.49 0.11
C TYR A 92 2.22 9.62 0.30
N GLU A 93 1.12 9.56 -0.42
CA GLU A 93 -0.01 10.49 -0.31
C GLU A 93 -1.31 9.74 0.01
N PRO A 94 -2.34 10.39 0.57
CA PRO A 94 -3.53 9.72 1.12
C PRO A 94 -4.54 9.30 0.03
N TYR A 95 -4.06 9.02 -1.18
CA TYR A 95 -4.88 8.64 -2.32
C TYR A 95 -4.44 7.27 -2.78
N GLY A 96 -5.36 6.34 -2.95
CA GLY A 96 -4.97 4.98 -3.29
C GLY A 96 -6.15 4.03 -3.37
N ILE A 97 -5.83 2.76 -3.52
CA ILE A 97 -6.81 1.68 -3.54
C ILE A 97 -6.48 0.64 -2.48
N VAL A 98 -7.51 -0.08 -2.08
CA VAL A 98 -7.41 -1.21 -1.17
C VAL A 98 -7.97 -2.43 -1.89
N LEU A 99 -7.20 -3.51 -1.90
CA LEU A 99 -7.61 -4.78 -2.50
C LEU A 99 -7.76 -5.84 -1.42
N ILE A 100 -8.77 -6.69 -1.55
CA ILE A 100 -8.90 -7.88 -0.70
C ILE A 100 -7.92 -8.94 -1.20
N LYS A 101 -7.05 -9.46 -0.32
CA LYS A 101 -6.03 -10.45 -0.65
C LYS A 101 -6.59 -11.67 -1.38
N THR A 102 -7.72 -12.20 -0.90
CA THR A 102 -8.37 -13.37 -1.51
C THR A 102 -8.84 -13.09 -2.94
N SER A 103 -9.35 -11.88 -3.20
CA SER A 103 -9.76 -11.45 -4.53
C SER A 103 -8.56 -11.28 -5.46
N ALA A 104 -7.48 -10.66 -4.97
CA ALA A 104 -6.24 -10.50 -5.71
C ALA A 104 -5.62 -11.87 -6.06
N TYR A 105 -5.55 -12.78 -5.08
CA TYR A 105 -4.99 -14.12 -5.27
C TYR A 105 -5.77 -14.95 -6.30
N LYS A 106 -7.11 -14.91 -6.24
CA LYS A 106 -8.01 -15.55 -7.23
C LYS A 106 -7.80 -15.01 -8.65
N ARG A 107 -7.37 -13.75 -8.78
CA ARG A 107 -7.03 -13.10 -10.06
C ARG A 107 -5.57 -13.30 -10.48
N GLY A 108 -4.84 -14.21 -9.84
CA GLY A 108 -3.47 -14.54 -10.21
C GLY A 108 -2.39 -13.69 -9.54
N CYS A 109 -2.74 -12.76 -8.65
CA CYS A 109 -1.74 -12.02 -7.87
C CYS A 109 -0.95 -12.98 -6.97
N ARG A 110 0.37 -12.83 -6.96
CA ARG A 110 1.30 -13.61 -6.13
C ARG A 110 2.15 -12.63 -5.32
N PRO A 111 1.71 -12.26 -4.10
CA PRO A 111 2.43 -11.28 -3.30
C PRO A 111 3.78 -11.85 -2.84
N VAL A 112 4.84 -11.05 -2.98
CA VAL A 112 6.12 -11.26 -2.30
C VAL A 112 6.07 -10.42 -1.03
N LEU A 113 6.04 -11.08 0.12
CA LEU A 113 6.02 -10.41 1.42
C LEU A 113 7.46 -10.17 1.87
N TYR A 114 7.80 -8.91 2.12
CA TYR A 114 9.03 -8.54 2.82
C TYR A 114 8.68 -8.44 4.31
N LEU A 115 9.24 -9.34 5.12
CA LEU A 115 9.13 -9.32 6.58
C LEU A 115 10.22 -8.43 7.17
#